data_AF-A0A4R5X7U9-F1
#
_entry.id   AF-A0A4R5X7U9-F1
#
_cell.length_a   1.000
_cell.length_b   1.000
_cell.length_c   1.000
_cell.angle_alpha   90.00
_cell.angle_beta   90.00
_cell.angle_gamma   90.00
#
_symmetry.space_group_name_H-M   'P 1'
#
loop_
_entity.id
_entity.type
_entity.pdbx_description
1 polymer ?
#
loop_
_entity_poly.entity_id
_entity_poly.type
_entity_poly.pdbx_seq_one_letter_code
_entity_poly.pdbx_strand_id
1 'polypeptide(L)'
;MTPVRHPLHRGAATIVAAFALGGCAPAPAPPAATTIETSPTPSVGIPAPAPPAPGGPPLPQPSALTDVLSRLSDPAVPGDQKISLIENGTPSEAAALDRFAAALRDNGALPLTFDARDLGWTQNGDGDVVATVTITLANPPGSQFTYPMQFAPEAGSWRLTRQTADQLLALDAPPAAPAAPPPPPPAPPR
;
A
#
# COMPACT_ATOMS: atom_id res chain seq x y z
N MET A 1 6.17 -53.17 -30.21
CA MET A 1 5.39 -53.69 -29.08
C MET A 1 4.55 -52.56 -28.52
N THR A 2 3.24 -52.79 -28.55
CA THR A 2 2.09 -51.91 -28.25
C THR A 2 1.85 -51.77 -26.72
N PRO A 3 0.81 -51.07 -26.22
CA PRO A 3 0.91 -50.05 -25.17
C PRO A 3 0.15 -50.44 -23.87
N VAL A 4 0.16 -49.59 -22.83
CA VAL A 4 -0.82 -49.64 -21.72
C VAL A 4 -1.04 -48.19 -21.25
N ARG A 5 -2.13 -47.47 -21.56
CA ARG A 5 -3.58 -47.59 -21.26
C ARG A 5 -3.95 -47.47 -19.77
N HIS A 6 -4.57 -46.33 -19.48
CA HIS A 6 -5.34 -45.94 -18.28
C HIS A 6 -6.21 -47.03 -17.66
N PRO A 7 -6.53 -46.86 -16.35
CA PRO A 7 -7.88 -47.08 -15.87
C PRO A 7 -8.56 -45.76 -15.42
N LEU A 8 -9.66 -45.44 -16.09
CA LEU A 8 -10.79 -44.68 -15.55
C LEU A 8 -11.31 -45.37 -14.29
N HIS A 9 -11.48 -44.67 -13.17
CA HIS A 9 -12.43 -45.07 -12.13
C HIS A 9 -13.46 -43.98 -11.90
N ARG A 10 -14.72 -44.43 -11.99
CA ARG A 10 -15.98 -43.71 -12.07
C ARG A 10 -16.77 -44.16 -10.85
N GLY A 11 -17.41 -43.22 -10.14
CA GLY A 11 -18.45 -43.53 -9.15
C GLY A 11 -18.57 -42.42 -8.10
N ALA A 12 -19.70 -41.94 -7.59
CA ALA A 12 -21.13 -41.88 -7.95
C ALA A 12 -21.91 -41.81 -6.61
N ALA A 13 -22.80 -40.81 -6.49
CA ALA A 13 -23.94 -40.69 -5.54
C ALA A 13 -23.57 -40.49 -4.03
N THR A 14 -24.32 -39.79 -3.16
CA THR A 14 -25.78 -39.61 -2.96
C THR A 14 -26.13 -38.38 -2.05
N ILE A 15 -27.05 -37.53 -2.52
CA ILE A 15 -28.27 -36.89 -1.92
C ILE A 15 -28.46 -36.84 -0.38
N VAL A 16 -28.94 -35.70 0.19
CA VAL A 16 -30.23 -35.49 0.95
C VAL A 16 -30.28 -34.20 1.83
N ALA A 17 -31.31 -33.37 1.53
CA ALA A 17 -32.21 -32.50 2.35
C ALA A 17 -31.63 -31.43 3.34
N ALA A 18 -32.26 -30.28 3.61
CA ALA A 18 -33.65 -29.82 3.45
C ALA A 18 -33.72 -28.29 3.29
N PHE A 19 -34.58 -27.78 2.39
CA PHE A 19 -34.96 -26.36 2.35
C PHE A 19 -36.26 -26.18 3.14
N ALA A 20 -36.18 -25.38 4.21
CA ALA A 20 -37.36 -24.95 4.96
C ALA A 20 -38.15 -23.91 4.16
N LEU A 21 -39.45 -24.15 4.05
CA LEU A 21 -40.46 -23.31 3.40
C LEU A 21 -40.73 -22.04 4.23
N GLY A 22 -41.09 -20.97 3.51
CA GLY A 22 -41.12 -19.60 3.99
C GLY A 22 -42.30 -19.20 4.89
N GLY A 23 -42.18 -17.97 5.39
CA GLY A 23 -43.22 -17.25 6.11
C GLY A 23 -43.08 -15.74 5.94
N CYS A 24 -44.24 -15.08 5.95
CA CYS A 24 -44.54 -13.64 5.99
C CYS A 24 -44.71 -12.88 4.66
N ALA A 25 -45.97 -12.74 4.28
CA ALA A 25 -46.55 -11.57 3.61
C ALA A 25 -47.02 -10.53 4.66
N PRO A 26 -47.63 -9.39 4.29
CA PRO A 26 -47.19 -8.31 3.39
C PRO A 26 -47.23 -6.93 4.09
N ALA A 27 -46.57 -5.90 3.56
CA ALA A 27 -46.94 -4.49 3.83
C ALA A 27 -46.42 -3.52 2.74
N PRO A 28 -47.17 -2.44 2.44
CA PRO A 28 -47.10 -1.66 1.20
C PRO A 28 -46.08 -0.51 1.20
N ALA A 29 -45.73 -0.06 -0.01
CA ALA A 29 -44.86 1.09 -0.31
C ALA A 29 -45.41 2.43 0.17
N PRO A 30 -44.54 3.45 0.32
CA PRO A 30 -44.62 4.58 -0.62
C PRO A 30 -43.25 4.96 -1.22
N PRO A 31 -43.24 5.71 -2.36
CA PRO A 31 -42.03 6.03 -3.08
C PRO A 31 -41.35 7.25 -2.45
N ALA A 32 -40.04 7.14 -2.20
CA ALA A 32 -39.20 8.30 -1.95
C ALA A 32 -37.99 8.19 -2.88
N ALA A 33 -37.98 9.08 -3.87
CA ALA A 33 -36.88 9.30 -4.77
C ALA A 33 -35.60 9.56 -3.99
N THR A 34 -34.51 8.88 -4.31
CA THR A 34 -33.17 9.45 -4.16
C THR A 34 -32.27 8.78 -5.20
N THR A 35 -31.93 9.59 -6.21
CA THR A 35 -30.67 9.62 -6.94
C THR A 35 -29.80 8.36 -6.82
N ILE A 36 -29.75 7.56 -7.89
CA ILE A 36 -28.57 6.72 -8.14
C ILE A 36 -27.43 7.69 -8.39
N GLU A 37 -26.65 7.96 -7.35
CA GLU A 37 -25.34 8.55 -7.50
C GLU A 37 -24.53 7.58 -8.36
N THR A 38 -24.16 8.04 -9.56
CA THR A 38 -23.18 7.37 -10.39
C THR A 38 -21.86 7.36 -9.63
N SER A 39 -21.61 6.33 -8.82
CA SER A 39 -20.30 6.12 -8.24
C SER A 39 -19.29 5.98 -9.40
N PRO A 40 -18.22 6.79 -9.44
CA PRO A 40 -17.20 6.64 -10.46
C PRO A 40 -16.54 5.27 -10.33
N THR A 41 -16.25 4.66 -11.48
CA THR A 41 -15.45 3.43 -11.60
C THR A 41 -14.16 3.53 -10.78
N PRO A 42 -13.81 2.52 -9.98
CA PRO A 42 -12.56 2.54 -9.24
C PRO A 42 -11.39 2.49 -10.23
N SER A 43 -10.50 3.46 -10.11
CA SER A 43 -9.15 3.37 -10.65
C SER A 43 -8.52 2.09 -10.09
N VAL A 44 -7.89 1.28 -10.94
CA VAL A 44 -7.12 0.11 -10.51
C VAL A 44 -5.99 0.61 -9.61
N GLY A 45 -6.25 0.58 -8.31
CA GLY A 45 -5.42 1.00 -7.21
C GLY A 45 -5.72 0.04 -6.06
N ILE A 46 -4.70 -0.17 -5.22
CA ILE A 46 -4.65 -1.12 -4.10
C ILE A 46 -6.04 -1.32 -3.44
N PRO A 47 -6.48 -2.58 -3.22
CA PRO A 47 -7.80 -2.87 -2.67
C PRO A 47 -8.03 -2.13 -1.35
N ALA A 48 -9.23 -1.58 -1.18
CA ALA A 48 -9.61 -0.87 0.04
C ALA A 48 -9.43 -1.77 1.29
N PRO A 49 -8.97 -1.21 2.42
CA PRO A 49 -8.80 -1.96 3.66
C PRO A 49 -10.10 -2.64 4.09
N ALA A 50 -10.01 -3.90 4.50
CA ALA A 50 -11.15 -4.60 5.08
C ALA A 50 -11.43 -4.06 6.49
N PRO A 51 -12.71 -3.97 6.90
CA PRO A 51 -13.04 -3.64 8.28
C PRO A 51 -12.44 -4.68 9.25
N PRO A 52 -11.98 -4.26 10.45
CA PRO A 52 -11.38 -5.17 11.41
C PRO A 52 -12.36 -6.28 11.80
N ALA A 53 -11.91 -7.53 11.72
CA ALA A 53 -12.70 -8.69 12.12
C ALA A 53 -12.99 -8.63 13.64
N PRO A 54 -14.23 -8.95 14.08
CA PRO A 54 -14.54 -9.04 15.51
C PRO A 54 -13.62 -10.06 16.20
N GLY A 55 -12.82 -9.61 17.19
CA GLY A 55 -11.94 -10.47 17.98
C GLY A 55 -10.48 -10.59 17.50
N GLY A 56 -10.06 -9.85 16.47
CA GLY A 56 -8.65 -9.71 16.11
C GLY A 56 -7.87 -8.76 17.05
N PRO A 57 -6.52 -8.73 16.97
CA PRO A 57 -5.72 -7.72 17.64
C PRO A 57 -6.23 -6.31 17.27
N PRO A 58 -6.25 -5.35 18.23
CA PRO A 58 -6.67 -3.99 17.93
C PRO A 58 -5.75 -3.39 16.87
N LEU A 59 -6.33 -2.61 15.95
CA LEU A 59 -5.54 -1.79 15.03
C LEU A 59 -4.62 -0.86 15.80
N PRO A 60 -3.44 -0.51 15.24
CA PRO A 60 -2.56 0.46 15.87
C PRO A 60 -3.21 1.83 15.97
N GLN A 61 -2.70 2.64 16.90
CA GLN A 61 -3.06 4.06 16.91
C GLN A 61 -2.52 4.74 15.65
N PRO A 62 -3.28 5.64 15.00
CA PRO A 62 -2.79 6.40 13.84
C PRO A 62 -1.48 7.13 14.11
N SER A 63 -1.31 7.64 15.34
CA SER A 63 -0.09 8.33 15.77
C SER A 63 1.16 7.46 15.63
N ALA A 64 1.05 6.15 15.89
CA ALA A 64 2.17 5.22 15.78
C ALA A 64 2.68 5.12 14.33
N LEU A 65 1.80 5.28 13.34
CA LEU A 65 2.16 5.28 11.92
C LEU A 65 2.73 6.64 11.50
N THR A 66 2.12 7.74 11.95
CA THR A 66 2.60 9.10 11.64
C THR A 66 3.96 9.39 12.29
N ASP A 67 4.28 8.78 13.43
CA ASP A 67 5.59 8.90 14.08
C ASP A 67 6.73 8.25 13.26
N VAL A 68 6.42 7.21 12.48
CA VAL A 68 7.37 6.60 11.54
C VAL A 68 7.68 7.58 10.43
N LEU A 69 6.65 8.17 9.82
CA LEU A 69 6.78 9.13 8.72
C LEU A 69 7.44 10.44 9.17
N SER A 70 7.12 10.90 10.38
CA SER A 70 7.75 12.07 10.97
C SER A 70 9.25 11.84 11.13
N ARG A 71 9.68 10.71 11.69
CA ARG A 71 11.12 10.40 11.82
C ARG A 71 11.82 10.17 10.47
N LEU A 72 11.11 9.62 9.48
CA LEU A 72 11.66 9.41 8.14
C LEU A 72 11.93 10.74 7.42
N SER A 73 11.03 11.72 7.60
CA SER A 73 11.15 13.06 7.01
C SER A 73 11.95 14.06 7.85
N ASP A 74 12.19 13.75 9.13
CA ASP A 74 12.96 14.61 10.02
C ASP A 74 14.44 14.64 9.60
N PRO A 75 14.97 15.81 9.24
CA PRO A 75 16.35 15.93 8.83
C PRO A 75 17.34 16.05 10.00
N ALA A 76 16.87 15.96 11.26
CA ALA A 76 17.70 15.77 12.44
C ALA A 76 17.98 14.28 12.73
N VAL A 77 17.16 13.37 12.18
CA VAL A 77 17.38 11.93 12.30
C VAL A 77 18.38 11.48 11.22
N PRO A 78 19.49 10.82 11.58
CA PRO A 78 20.48 10.38 10.60
C PRO A 78 20.01 9.13 9.85
N GLY A 79 20.55 8.92 8.65
CA GLY A 79 20.10 7.89 7.72
C GLY A 79 20.22 6.46 8.27
N ASP A 80 21.21 6.20 9.11
CA ASP A 80 21.39 4.91 9.79
C ASP A 80 20.27 4.58 10.79
N GLN A 81 19.59 5.59 11.33
CA GLN A 81 18.40 5.40 12.16
C GLN A 81 17.14 5.29 11.28
N LYS A 82 17.12 5.98 10.13
CA LYS A 82 15.99 5.93 9.19
C LYS A 82 15.84 4.58 8.51
N ILE A 83 16.94 3.85 8.26
CA ILE A 83 16.86 2.52 7.64
C ILE A 83 16.08 1.52 8.50
N SER A 84 16.09 1.66 9.83
CA SER A 84 15.29 0.80 10.72
C SER A 84 13.77 1.08 10.63
N LEU A 85 13.38 2.24 10.09
CA LEU A 85 11.98 2.61 9.85
C LEU A 85 11.45 2.04 8.53
N ILE A 86 12.28 1.34 7.77
CA ILE A 86 11.95 0.71 6.50
C ILE A 86 12.16 -0.80 6.62
N GLU A 87 11.19 -1.56 6.17
CA GLU A 87 11.32 -3.01 6.12
C GLU A 87 12.48 -3.44 5.22
N ASN A 88 13.36 -4.28 5.77
CA ASN A 88 14.60 -4.72 5.13
C ASN A 88 15.56 -3.57 4.78
N GLY A 89 15.48 -2.41 5.45
CA GLY A 89 16.37 -1.26 5.24
C GLY A 89 17.86 -1.63 5.27
N THR A 90 18.62 -1.13 4.29
CA THR A 90 20.04 -1.46 4.11
C THR A 90 20.95 -0.27 4.39
N PRO A 91 22.18 -0.49 4.88
CA PRO A 91 23.12 0.62 5.14
C PRO A 91 23.45 1.47 3.91
N SER A 92 23.36 0.91 2.70
CA SER A 92 23.57 1.62 1.44
C SER A 92 22.55 2.74 1.19
N GLU A 93 21.39 2.69 1.83
CA GLU A 93 20.29 3.64 1.61
C GLU A 93 20.36 4.87 2.54
N ALA A 94 21.12 4.78 3.63
CA ALA A 94 21.21 5.83 4.65
C ALA A 94 21.54 7.20 4.04
N ALA A 95 22.56 7.26 3.17
CA ALA A 95 22.97 8.50 2.52
C ALA A 95 21.92 9.07 1.54
N ALA A 96 21.04 8.24 0.98
CA ALA A 96 19.94 8.70 0.14
C ALA A 96 18.81 9.27 1.00
N LEU A 97 18.45 8.60 2.10
CA LEU A 97 17.44 9.05 3.05
C LEU A 97 17.82 10.38 3.74
N ASP A 98 19.11 10.57 4.03
CA ASP A 98 19.60 11.86 4.54
C ASP A 98 19.48 12.98 3.52
N ARG A 99 19.82 12.69 2.26
CA ARG A 99 19.66 13.66 1.17
C ARG A 99 18.20 14.02 0.92
N PHE A 100 17.30 13.05 0.96
CA PHE A 100 15.86 13.29 0.85
C PHE A 100 15.36 14.25 1.95
N ALA A 101 15.68 13.97 3.22
CA ALA A 101 15.25 14.83 4.32
C ALA A 101 15.90 16.22 4.27
N ALA A 102 17.17 16.31 3.85
CA ALA A 102 17.83 17.59 3.60
C ALA A 102 17.12 18.37 2.47
N ALA A 103 16.79 17.70 1.37
CA ALA A 103 16.05 18.31 0.26
C ALA A 103 14.67 18.82 0.70
N LEU A 104 13.94 18.08 1.54
CA LEU A 104 12.67 18.58 2.11
C LEU A 104 12.87 19.89 2.88
N ARG A 105 13.94 20.00 3.68
CA ARG A 105 14.30 21.23 4.39
C ARG A 105 14.64 22.36 3.40
N ASP A 106 15.52 22.07 2.45
CA ASP A 106 16.08 23.06 1.53
C ASP A 106 15.03 23.61 0.57
N ASN A 107 14.02 22.81 0.22
CA ASN A 107 12.84 23.24 -0.55
C ASN A 107 11.79 23.98 0.31
N GLY A 108 12.00 24.10 1.62
CA GLY A 108 11.06 24.72 2.55
C GLY A 108 9.79 23.91 2.78
N ALA A 109 9.77 22.62 2.44
CA ALA A 109 8.61 21.75 2.59
C ALA A 109 8.28 21.45 4.06
N LEU A 110 9.26 21.63 4.96
CA LEU A 110 9.13 21.39 6.39
C LEU A 110 8.52 22.58 7.16
N PRO A 111 7.78 22.33 8.26
CA PRO A 111 7.45 21.01 8.80
C PRO A 111 6.37 20.30 7.98
N LEU A 112 6.52 18.98 7.79
CA LEU A 112 5.46 18.14 7.25
C LEU A 112 4.45 17.81 8.35
N THR A 113 3.17 17.85 8.01
CA THR A 113 2.09 17.32 8.86
C THR A 113 1.56 16.04 8.27
N PHE A 114 1.38 15.01 9.10
CA PHE A 114 0.87 13.70 8.70
C PHE A 114 -0.44 13.41 9.41
N ASP A 115 -1.43 12.94 8.67
CA ASP A 115 -2.71 12.44 9.19
C ASP A 115 -2.95 11.05 8.57
N ALA A 116 -3.20 10.05 9.41
CA ALA A 116 -3.45 8.67 8.99
C ALA A 116 -4.89 8.28 9.32
N ARG A 117 -5.62 7.81 8.30
CA ARG A 117 -7.03 7.42 8.38
C ARG A 117 -7.26 6.10 7.66
N ASP A 118 -8.47 5.59 7.81
CA ASP A 118 -8.94 4.38 7.13
C ASP A 118 -7.99 3.18 7.36
N LEU A 119 -7.48 3.06 8.59
CA LEU A 119 -6.59 1.97 8.97
C LEU A 119 -7.32 0.63 8.86
N GLY A 120 -6.65 -0.35 8.26
CA GLY A 120 -7.14 -1.72 8.20
C GLY A 120 -6.01 -2.72 8.07
N TRP A 121 -6.26 -3.93 8.57
CA TRP A 121 -5.33 -5.05 8.39
C TRP A 121 -5.29 -5.47 6.93
N THR A 122 -4.10 -5.75 6.43
CA THR A 122 -3.93 -6.33 5.10
C THR A 122 -4.29 -7.82 5.11
N GLN A 123 -4.74 -8.32 3.96
CA GLN A 123 -5.22 -9.71 3.80
C GLN A 123 -4.09 -10.69 3.41
N ASN A 124 -2.83 -10.25 3.44
CA ASN A 124 -1.65 -11.07 3.10
C ASN A 124 -1.21 -12.02 4.22
N GLY A 125 -1.67 -11.79 5.47
CA GLY A 125 -1.36 -12.64 6.62
C GLY A 125 -0.06 -12.27 7.34
N ASP A 126 0.66 -11.25 6.88
CA ASP A 126 1.92 -10.77 7.49
C ASP A 126 1.69 -9.84 8.69
N GLY A 127 0.43 -9.47 8.95
CA GLY A 127 0.07 -8.53 10.01
C GLY A 127 0.37 -7.08 9.65
N ASP A 128 0.48 -6.75 8.36
CA ASP A 128 0.65 -5.37 7.94
C ASP A 128 -0.66 -4.59 8.08
N VAL A 129 -0.51 -3.27 8.20
CA VAL A 129 -1.61 -2.32 8.24
C VAL A 129 -1.50 -1.42 7.03
N VAL A 130 -2.59 -1.27 6.30
CA VAL A 130 -2.73 -0.22 5.30
C VAL A 130 -3.47 0.96 5.91
N ALA A 131 -3.02 2.17 5.61
CA ALA A 131 -3.65 3.41 6.02
C ALA A 131 -3.63 4.41 4.86
N THR A 132 -4.69 5.21 4.75
CA THR A 132 -4.70 6.41 3.92
C THR A 132 -3.95 7.50 4.66
N VAL A 133 -2.81 7.94 4.12
CA VAL A 133 -2.00 8.99 4.75
C VAL A 133 -2.11 10.27 3.94
N THR A 134 -2.51 11.36 4.60
CA THR A 134 -2.43 12.72 4.08
C THR A 134 -1.18 13.39 4.62
N ILE A 135 -0.37 13.93 3.70
CA ILE A 135 0.86 14.67 3.97
C ILE A 135 0.62 16.12 3.58
N THR A 136 0.79 17.06 4.49
CA THR A 136 0.69 18.50 4.23
C THR A 136 2.08 19.13 4.28
N LEU A 137 2.45 19.86 3.22
CA LEU A 137 3.69 20.61 3.13
C LEU A 137 3.51 22.02 3.69
N ALA A 138 4.58 22.57 4.25
CA ALA A 138 4.61 23.98 4.67
C ALA A 138 4.70 24.94 3.47
N ASN A 139 5.38 24.54 2.40
CA ASN A 139 5.57 25.32 1.18
C ASN A 139 5.42 24.44 -0.08
N PRO A 140 4.54 24.81 -1.03
CA PRO A 140 3.56 25.89 -0.95
C PRO A 140 2.53 25.64 0.18
N PRO A 141 2.03 26.70 0.83
CA PRO A 141 1.04 26.55 1.89
C PRO A 141 -0.25 25.93 1.33
N GLY A 142 -0.74 24.89 2.00
CA GLY A 142 -1.95 24.15 1.60
C GLY A 142 -1.71 23.06 0.56
N SER A 143 -0.47 22.82 0.13
CA SER A 143 -0.13 21.65 -0.68
C SER A 143 -0.25 20.39 0.16
N GLN A 144 -1.13 19.48 -0.26
CA GLN A 144 -1.33 18.19 0.38
C GLN A 144 -1.31 17.05 -0.63
N PHE A 145 -0.85 15.89 -0.17
CA PHE A 145 -0.82 14.65 -0.93
C PHE A 145 -1.44 13.54 -0.11
N THR A 146 -2.30 12.73 -0.73
CA THR A 146 -2.94 11.60 -0.05
C THR A 146 -2.61 10.33 -0.80
N TYR A 147 -2.01 9.37 -0.10
CA TYR A 147 -1.64 8.08 -0.68
C TYR A 147 -1.90 6.94 0.31
N PRO A 148 -2.34 5.77 -0.18
CA PRO A 148 -2.37 4.56 0.64
C PRO A 148 -0.93 4.13 0.94
N MET A 149 -0.61 3.97 2.21
CA MET A 149 0.68 3.48 2.69
C MET A 149 0.49 2.21 3.49
N GLN A 150 1.45 1.28 3.37
CA GLN A 150 1.45 0.04 4.11
C GLN A 150 2.58 0.04 5.14
N PHE A 151 2.28 -0.46 6.33
CA PHE A 151 3.18 -0.50 7.47
C PHE A 151 3.28 -1.92 8.01
N ALA A 152 4.50 -2.40 8.20
CA ALA A 152 4.77 -3.69 8.80
C ALA A 152 5.04 -3.52 10.31
N PRO A 153 4.62 -4.48 11.15
CA PRO A 153 4.97 -4.48 12.56
C PRO A 153 6.46 -4.82 12.75
N GLU A 154 7.11 -4.18 13.73
CA GLU A 154 8.52 -4.39 14.09
C GLU A 154 8.67 -4.36 15.60
N ALA A 155 8.78 -5.53 16.26
CA ALA A 155 9.13 -5.64 17.69
C ALA A 155 8.43 -4.65 18.66
N GLY A 156 7.17 -4.29 18.42
CA GLY A 156 6.40 -3.33 19.24
C GLY A 156 6.35 -1.90 18.69
N SER A 157 6.99 -1.65 17.56
CA SER A 157 6.95 -0.44 16.74
C SER A 157 6.41 -0.75 15.33
N TRP A 158 6.38 0.27 14.48
CA TRP A 158 5.97 0.18 13.08
C TRP A 158 7.09 0.63 12.16
N ARG A 159 7.10 0.08 10.95
CA ARG A 159 7.99 0.48 9.87
C ARG A 159 7.20 0.54 8.57
N LEU A 160 7.68 1.33 7.63
CA LEU A 160 7.13 1.37 6.28
C LEU A 160 7.51 0.07 5.55
N THR A 161 6.57 -0.53 4.80
CA THR A 161 6.93 -1.70 3.99
C THR A 161 7.93 -1.32 2.91
N ARG A 162 8.72 -2.31 2.47
CA ARG A 162 9.72 -2.12 1.42
C ARG A 162 9.10 -1.53 0.16
N GLN A 163 7.94 -2.03 -0.24
CA GLN A 163 7.21 -1.53 -1.42
C GLN A 163 6.84 -0.05 -1.33
N THR A 164 6.32 0.40 -0.18
CA THR A 164 5.94 1.81 -0.02
C THR A 164 7.18 2.70 0.08
N ALA A 165 8.24 2.24 0.76
CA ALA A 165 9.51 2.95 0.81
C ALA A 165 10.10 3.16 -0.59
N ASP A 166 10.16 2.11 -1.41
CA ASP A 166 10.72 2.21 -2.76
C ASP A 166 9.94 3.20 -3.63
N GLN A 167 8.61 3.30 -3.48
CA GLN A 167 7.81 4.31 -4.17
C GLN A 167 8.15 5.73 -3.71
N LEU A 168 8.30 5.94 -2.39
CA LEU A 168 8.69 7.23 -1.82
C LEU A 168 10.10 7.66 -2.23
N LEU A 169 11.05 6.72 -2.27
CA LEU A 169 12.42 7.01 -2.69
C LEU A 169 12.54 7.19 -4.20
N ALA A 170 11.76 6.45 -5.00
CA ALA A 170 11.73 6.62 -6.46
C ALA A 170 11.21 8.00 -6.89
N LEU A 171 10.39 8.65 -6.06
CA LEU A 171 9.97 10.05 -6.27
C LEU A 171 11.12 11.06 -6.13
N ASP A 172 12.20 10.71 -5.42
CA ASP A 172 13.41 11.54 -5.23
C ASP A 172 14.57 11.14 -6.15
N ALA A 173 14.43 10.06 -6.91
CA ALA A 173 15.48 9.64 -7.83
C ALA A 173 15.70 10.72 -8.91
N PRO A 174 16.94 11.25 -9.08
CA PRO A 174 17.22 12.15 -10.18
C PRO A 174 16.90 11.42 -11.50
N PRO A 175 16.37 12.12 -12.52
CA PRO A 175 16.13 11.49 -13.82
C PRO A 175 17.44 10.84 -14.26
N ALA A 176 17.39 9.53 -14.50
CA ALA A 176 18.51 8.80 -15.08
C ALA A 176 18.95 9.59 -16.32
N ALA A 177 20.21 10.04 -16.34
CA ALA A 177 20.78 10.66 -17.53
C ALA A 177 20.45 9.75 -18.72
N PRO A 178 19.94 10.28 -19.86
CA PRO A 178 19.61 9.45 -21.00
C PRO A 178 20.87 8.65 -21.35
N ALA A 179 20.72 7.32 -21.36
CA ALA A 179 21.79 6.43 -21.80
C ALA A 179 22.28 6.94 -23.15
N ALA A 180 23.59 7.23 -23.25
CA ALA A 180 24.20 7.61 -24.51
C ALA A 180 23.79 6.59 -25.58
N PRO A 181 23.38 7.03 -26.78
CA PRO A 181 23.00 6.10 -27.83
C PRO A 181 24.15 5.11 -28.07
N PRO A 182 23.85 3.81 -28.32
CA PRO A 182 24.89 2.84 -28.60
C PRO A 182 25.72 3.30 -29.81
N PRO A 183 27.05 3.06 -29.81
CA PRO A 183 27.88 3.41 -30.95
C PRO A 183 27.34 2.72 -32.22
N PRO A 184 27.37 3.39 -33.39
CA PRO A 184 26.90 2.79 -34.64
C PRO A 184 27.68 1.50 -34.93
N PRO A 185 27.03 0.47 -35.49
CA PRO A 185 27.70 -0.77 -35.85
C PRO A 185 28.81 -0.50 -36.88
N PRO A 186 29.93 -1.25 -36.82
CA PRO A 186 31.02 -1.09 -37.78
C PRO A 186 30.51 -1.39 -39.20
N ALA A 187 30.89 -0.53 -40.15
CA ALA A 187 30.53 -0.68 -41.55
C ALA A 187 31.12 -1.98 -42.13
N PRO A 188 30.38 -2.69 -43.02
CA PRO A 188 30.87 -3.93 -43.61
C PRO A 188 32.08 -3.65 -44.53
N PRO A 189 33.08 -4.55 -44.55
CA PRO A 189 34.21 -4.43 -45.47
C PRO A 189 33.74 -4.57 -46.91
N ARG A 190 34.39 -3.78 -47.78
CA ARG A 190 34.06 -3.64 -49.21
C ARG A 190 34.71 -4.72 -50.06
#